data_AF-A0A1G5MVV4-F1
#
_entry.id   AF-A0A1G5MVV4-F1
#
_cell.length_a   1.000
_cell.length_b   1.000
_cell.length_c   1.000
_cell.angle_alpha   90.00
_cell.angle_beta   90.00
_cell.angle_gamma   90.00
#
_symmetry.space_group_name_H-M   'P 1'
#
loop_
_entity.id
_entity.type
_entity.pdbx_description
1 polymer ?
#
loop_
_entity_poly.entity_id
_entity_poly.type
_entity_poly.pdbx_seq_one_letter_code
_entity_poly.pdbx_strand_id
1 'polypeptide(L)' 'MSTASILYLLIAVLGFGLAVAGVYILLGLGWALLAGAASCFAAAAFIRRGLTSG' A
#
# COMPACT_ATOMS: atom_id res chain seq x y z
N MET A 1 -9.41 7.19 16.91
CA MET A 1 -8.27 6.79 16.04
C MET A 1 -7.02 7.42 16.62
N SER A 2 -6.06 6.60 17.07
CA SER A 2 -4.81 7.12 17.65
C SER A 2 -3.90 7.71 16.56
N THR A 3 -3.16 8.77 16.90
CA THR A 3 -2.20 9.45 16.01
C THR A 3 -1.20 8.49 15.36
N ALA A 4 -0.80 7.44 16.09
CA ALA A 4 0.10 6.40 15.60
C ALA A 4 -0.47 5.63 14.39
N SER A 5 -1.78 5.32 14.39
CA SER A 5 -2.43 4.60 13.28
C SER A 5 -2.48 5.44 12.01
N ILE A 6 -2.72 6.75 12.18
CA ILE A 6 -2.77 7.72 11.07
C ILE A 6 -1.39 7.88 10.45
N LEU A 7 -0.34 8.04 11.26
CA LEU A 7 1.03 8.13 10.77
C LEU A 7 1.46 6.85 10.04
N TYR A 8 1.08 5.68 10.56
CA TYR A 8 1.38 4.40 9.92
C TYR A 8 0.72 4.28 8.54
N LEU A 9 -0.56 4.66 8.43
CA LEU A 9 -1.29 4.71 7.15
C LEU A 9 -0.64 5.69 6.16
N LEU A 10 -0.21 6.86 6.63
CA LEU A 10 0.41 7.88 5.80
C LEU A 10 1.75 7.39 5.21
N ILE A 11 2.61 6.79 6.04
CA ILE A 11 3.87 6.18 5.59
C ILE A 11 3.61 5.01 4.65
N ALA A 12 2.60 4.18 4.92
CA ALA A 12 2.28 3.04 4.06
C ALA A 12 1.83 3.48 2.66
N VAL A 13 0.99 4.51 2.55
CA VAL A 13 0.53 5.06 1.26
C VAL A 13 1.69 5.74 0.51
N LEU A 14 2.54 6.50 1.21
CA LEU A 14 3.72 7.13 0.62
C LEU A 14 4.73 6.10 0.09
N GLY A 15 5.07 5.10 0.90
CA GLY A 15 5.97 4.02 0.50
C GLY A 15 5.42 3.21 -0.67
N PHE A 16 4.09 3.00 -0.70
CA PHE A 16 3.43 2.31 -1.80
C PHE A 16 3.47 3.12 -3.11
N GLY A 17 3.16 4.42 -3.06
CA GLY A 17 3.24 5.29 -4.23
C GLY A 17 4.65 5.36 -4.80
N LEU A 18 5.67 5.38 -3.94
CA LEU A 18 7.07 5.40 -4.34
C LEU A 18 7.51 4.07 -4.97
N ALA A 19 7.01 2.93 -4.47
CA ALA A 19 7.27 1.63 -5.07
C ALA A 19 6.65 1.49 -6.46
N VAL A 20 5.40 1.94 -6.66
CA VAL A 20 4.74 1.93 -7.98
C VAL A 20 5.45 2.87 -8.96
N ALA A 21 5.84 4.06 -8.52
CA ALA A 21 6.60 5.02 -9.33
C ALA A 21 7.99 4.48 -9.72
N GLY A 22 8.70 3.84 -8.78
CA GLY A 22 9.99 3.20 -9.04
C GLY A 22 9.90 2.06 -10.04
N VAL A 23 8.89 1.18 -9.91
CA VAL A 23 8.67 0.08 -10.85
C VAL A 23 8.28 0.59 -12.24
N TYR A 24 7.48 1.65 -12.32
CA TYR A 24 7.15 2.30 -13.59
C TYR A 24 8.39 2.83 -14.31
N ILE A 25 9.31 3.46 -13.57
CA ILE A 25 10.55 4.01 -14.13
C ILE A 25 11.52 2.90 -14.57
N LEU A 26 11.63 1.81 -13.82
CA LEU A 26 12.61 0.74 -14.09
C LEU A 26 12.15 -0.33 -15.09
N LEU A 27 10.88 -0.74 -15.05
CA LEU A 27 10.38 -1.91 -15.80
C LEU A 27 9.11 -1.62 -16.63
N GLY A 28 8.63 -0.36 -16.65
CA GLY A 28 7.49 0.07 -17.45
C GLY A 28 6.11 -0.25 -16.84
N LEU A 29 5.05 0.02 -17.61
CA LEU A 29 3.66 0.07 -17.14
C LEU A 29 3.13 -1.27 -16.61
N GLY A 30 3.54 -2.39 -17.21
CA GLY A 30 3.05 -3.73 -16.84
C GLY A 30 3.43 -4.12 -15.42
N TRP A 31 4.66 -3.81 -14.99
CA TRP A 31 5.12 -4.10 -13.64
C TRP A 31 4.58 -3.12 -12.61
N ALA A 32 4.33 -1.87 -13.01
CA ALA A 32 3.67 -0.87 -12.15
C ALA A 32 2.24 -1.31 -11.77
N LEU A 33 1.51 -1.92 -12.70
CA LEU A 33 0.18 -2.49 -12.44
C LEU A 33 0.22 -3.66 -11.44
N LEU A 34 1.22 -4.54 -11.54
CA LEU A 34 1.41 -5.65 -10.60
C LEU A 34 1.77 -5.16 -9.18
N ALA A 35 2.69 -4.20 -9.07
CA ALA A 35 3.02 -3.56 -7.81
C ALA A 35 1.78 -2.86 -7.20
N GLY A 36 1.01 -2.19 -8.06
CA GLY A 36 -0.28 -1.58 -7.72
C GLY A 36 -1.27 -2.57 -7.11
N ALA A 37 -1.50 -3.70 -7.79
CA ALA A 37 -2.40 -4.75 -7.34
C ALA A 37 -1.96 -5.36 -6.00
N ALA A 38 -0.66 -5.66 -5.85
CA ALA A 38 -0.11 -6.28 -4.65
C ALA A 38 -0.39 -5.45 -3.38
N SER A 39 -0.30 -4.13 -3.46
CA SER A 39 -0.54 -3.31 -2.27
C SER A 39 -2.01 -2.97 -2.07
N CYS A 40 -2.84 -3.06 -3.11
CA CYS A 40 -4.29 -3.08 -2.93
C CYS A 40 -4.71 -4.32 -2.11
N PHE A 41 -4.10 -5.48 -2.37
CA PHE A 41 -4.28 -6.67 -1.54
C PHE A 41 -3.73 -6.49 -0.10
N ALA A 42 -2.57 -5.86 0.06
CA ALA A 42 -2.02 -5.56 1.38
C ALA A 42 -2.92 -4.63 2.22
N ALA A 43 -3.48 -3.59 1.59
CA ALA A 43 -4.44 -2.68 2.22
C ALA A 43 -5.73 -3.42 2.61
N ALA A 44 -6.27 -4.25 1.71
CA ALA A 44 -7.45 -5.08 2.01
C ALA A 44 -7.19 -6.06 3.18
N ALA A 45 -6.00 -6.64 3.26
CA ALA A 45 -5.60 -7.50 4.37
C ALA A 45 -5.50 -6.73 5.70
N PHE A 46 -4.99 -5.51 5.69
CA PHE A 46 -4.96 -4.62 6.86
C PHE A 46 -6.37 -4.26 7.32
N ILE A 47 -7.26 -3.89 6.40
CA ILE A 47 -8.67 -3.59 6.70
C ILE A 47 -9.35 -4.83 7.29
N ARG A 48 -9.15 -6.01 6.70
CA ARG A 48 -9.70 -7.27 7.22
C ARG A 48 -9.18 -7.58 8.62
N ARG A 49 -7.88 -7.37 8.88
CA ARG A 49 -7.29 -7.62 10.19
C ARG A 49 -7.80 -6.66 11.25
N GLY A 50 -8.01 -5.39 10.89
CA GLY A 50 -8.64 -4.39 11.76
C GLY A 50 -10.13 -4.65 12.03
N LEU A 51 -10.86 -5.25 11.08
CA LEU A 51 -12.25 -5.67 11.26
C LEU A 51 -12.41 -6.96 12.06
N THR A 52 -11.45 -7.90 11.98
CA THR A 52 -11.48 -9.17 12.73
C THR A 52 -10.95 -9.03 14.17
N SER A 53 -10.13 -8.03 14.47
CA SER A 53 -9.65 -7.76 15.84
C SER A 53 -10.57 -6.84 16.65
N GLY A 54 -11.78 -6.57 16.17
CA GLY A 54 -12.81 -5.80 16.87
C GLY A 54 -13.73 -6.67 17.70
#